data_AF-G9EMK9-F1
#
_entry.id   AF-G9EMK9-F1
#
_cell.length_a   1.000
_cell.length_b   1.000
_cell.length_c   1.000
_cell.angle_alpha   90.00
_cell.angle_beta   90.00
_cell.angle_gamma   90.00
#
_symmetry.space_group_name_H-M   'P 1'
#
loop_
_entity.id
_entity.type
_entity.pdbx_description
1 polymer ?
#
loop_
_entity_poly.entity_id
_entity_poly.type
_entity_poly.pdbx_seq_one_letter_code
_entity_poly.pdbx_strand_id
1 'polypeptide(L)'
;MKMVADKLAHTENHEGAWAALDATQKELVRMIAQDPSLKPFSKAVLLKLRVIIGIESLEVTHVQRAMSKLSNVVFKSPRDTYEFENEAFAQWVRTLAE
;
A
#
# COMPACT_ATOMS: atom_id res chain seq x y z
N MET A 1 8.85 -2.90 -30.98
CA MET A 1 7.61 -3.33 -30.30
C MET A 1 7.82 -4.05 -28.95
N LYS A 2 9.04 -4.44 -28.53
CA LYS A 2 9.27 -5.06 -27.21
C LYS A 2 8.88 -4.17 -26.01
N MET A 3 9.26 -2.90 -26.02
CA MET A 3 8.98 -1.96 -24.92
C MET A 3 7.49 -1.75 -24.60
N VAL A 4 6.60 -1.93 -25.58
CA VAL A 4 5.15 -1.75 -25.36
C VAL A 4 4.57 -3.00 -24.70
N ALA A 5 4.98 -4.19 -25.14
CA ALA A 5 4.58 -5.45 -24.53
C ALA A 5 5.11 -5.60 -23.09
N ASP A 6 6.36 -5.20 -22.84
CA ASP A 6 6.95 -5.25 -21.49
C ASP A 6 6.22 -4.27 -20.54
N LYS A 7 5.88 -3.06 -21.00
CA LYS A 7 5.08 -2.11 -20.20
C LYS A 7 3.66 -2.63 -19.94
N LEU A 8 3.00 -3.21 -20.94
CA LEU A 8 1.66 -3.77 -20.79
C LEU A 8 1.64 -4.95 -19.81
N ALA A 9 2.57 -5.90 -19.94
CA ALA A 9 2.69 -7.03 -19.01
C ALA A 9 3.04 -6.57 -17.58
N HIS A 10 3.83 -5.51 -17.43
CA HIS A 10 4.14 -4.94 -16.12
C HIS A 10 2.93 -4.25 -15.48
N THR A 11 2.14 -3.50 -16.27
CA THR A 11 0.89 -2.89 -15.82
C THR A 11 -0.16 -3.95 -15.46
N GLU A 12 -0.30 -5.01 -16.27
CA GLU A 12 -1.19 -6.16 -15.95
C GLU A 12 -0.81 -6.82 -14.61
N ASN A 13 0.48 -6.91 -14.32
CA ASN A 13 0.94 -7.45 -13.03
C ASN A 13 0.64 -6.49 -11.86
N HIS A 14 0.77 -5.18 -12.05
CA HIS A 14 0.43 -4.19 -11.02
C HIS A 14 -1.05 -4.17 -10.69
N GLU A 15 -1.92 -4.21 -11.70
CA GLU A 15 -3.37 -4.27 -11.52
C GLU A 15 -3.80 -5.55 -10.81
N GLY A 16 -3.20 -6.70 -11.16
CA GLY A 16 -3.44 -7.97 -10.47
C GLY A 16 -3.02 -7.92 -9.00
N ALA A 17 -1.81 -7.42 -8.72
CA ALA A 17 -1.32 -7.25 -7.35
C ALA A 17 -2.23 -6.29 -6.55
N TRP A 18 -2.66 -5.18 -7.15
CA TRP A 18 -3.58 -4.23 -6.53
C TRP A 18 -4.96 -4.82 -6.29
N ALA A 19 -5.52 -5.56 -7.24
CA ALA A 19 -6.83 -6.19 -7.12
C ALA A 19 -6.90 -7.19 -5.96
N ALA A 20 -5.79 -7.87 -5.66
CA ALA A 20 -5.67 -8.81 -4.54
C ALA A 20 -5.69 -8.15 -3.16
N LEU A 21 -5.49 -6.83 -3.08
CA LEU A 21 -5.51 -6.08 -1.81
C LEU A 21 -6.94 -5.72 -1.38
N ASP A 22 -7.23 -5.91 -0.09
CA ASP A 22 -8.46 -5.41 0.53
C ASP A 22 -8.43 -3.88 0.69
N ALA A 23 -9.58 -3.28 1.04
CA ALA A 23 -9.71 -1.82 1.16
C ALA A 23 -8.74 -1.19 2.17
N THR A 24 -8.46 -1.89 3.28
CA THR A 24 -7.54 -1.40 4.31
C THR A 24 -6.10 -1.47 3.80
N GLN A 25 -5.75 -2.56 3.13
CA GLN A 25 -4.43 -2.77 2.53
C GLN A 25 -4.14 -1.74 1.42
N LYS A 26 -5.11 -1.49 0.53
CA LYS A 26 -4.99 -0.50 -0.53
C LYS A 26 -4.70 0.89 0.02
N GLU A 27 -5.43 1.27 1.06
CA GLU A 27 -5.25 2.58 1.66
C GLU A 27 -3.91 2.69 2.42
N LEU A 28 -3.50 1.66 3.16
CA LEU A 28 -2.18 1.61 3.79
C LEU A 28 -1.05 1.73 2.75
N VAL A 29 -1.16 0.99 1.64
CA VAL A 29 -0.19 1.04 0.55
C VAL A 29 -0.11 2.43 -0.06
N ARG A 30 -1.25 3.11 -0.29
CA ARG A 30 -1.28 4.51 -0.75
C ARG A 30 -0.61 5.45 0.23
N MET A 31 -0.96 5.38 1.51
CA MET A 31 -0.37 6.25 2.53
C MET A 31 1.15 6.05 2.63
N ILE A 32 1.64 4.81 2.54
CA ILE A 32 3.07 4.49 2.55
C ILE A 32 3.77 4.98 1.27
N ALA A 33 3.13 4.86 0.11
CA ALA A 33 3.67 5.35 -1.15
C ALA A 33 3.87 6.89 -1.13
N GLN A 34 3.00 7.62 -0.42
CA GLN A 34 3.09 9.06 -0.22
C GLN A 34 4.07 9.46 0.90
N ASP A 35 4.05 8.72 2.03
CA ASP A 35 4.91 8.95 3.18
C ASP A 35 5.55 7.63 3.65
N PRO A 36 6.79 7.34 3.20
CA PRO A 36 7.53 6.16 3.64
C PRO A 36 7.83 6.13 5.15
N SER A 37 7.75 7.26 5.85
CA SER A 37 7.97 7.36 7.30
C SER A 37 6.71 7.17 8.13
N LEU A 38 5.58 6.85 7.47
CA LEU A 38 4.28 6.64 8.10
C LEU A 38 4.39 5.68 9.29
N LYS A 39 3.71 6.02 10.38
CA LYS A 39 3.52 5.12 11.53
C LYS A 39 2.13 4.49 11.45
N PRO A 40 1.96 3.29 10.85
CA PRO A 40 0.65 2.77 10.46
C PRO A 40 -0.27 2.50 11.66
N PHE A 41 0.34 2.22 12.81
CA PHE A 41 -0.36 1.89 14.05
C PHE A 41 -0.61 3.11 14.95
N SER A 42 -0.25 4.32 14.50
CA SER A 42 -0.52 5.53 15.25
C SER A 42 -2.02 5.84 15.28
N LYS A 43 -2.49 6.49 16.35
CA LYS A 43 -3.89 6.91 16.48
C LYS A 43 -4.33 7.79 15.30
N ALA A 44 -3.45 8.67 14.81
CA ALA A 44 -3.75 9.55 13.69
C ALA A 44 -4.05 8.76 12.40
N VAL A 45 -3.22 7.77 12.07
CA VAL A 45 -3.44 6.91 10.89
C VAL A 45 -4.69 6.06 11.06
N LEU A 46 -4.92 5.51 12.26
CA LEU A 46 -6.12 4.72 12.52
C LEU A 46 -7.41 5.54 12.30
N LEU A 47 -7.46 6.77 12.82
CA LEU A 47 -8.61 7.66 12.63
C LEU A 47 -8.80 8.01 11.15
N LYS A 48 -7.71 8.28 10.41
CA LYS A 48 -7.78 8.53 8.97
C LYS A 48 -8.32 7.32 8.20
N LEU A 49 -7.87 6.11 8.53
CA LEU A 49 -8.35 4.86 7.93
C LEU A 49 -9.84 4.62 8.22
N ARG A 50 -10.30 4.87 9.45
CA ARG A 50 -11.73 4.76 9.81
C ARG A 50 -12.62 5.61 8.91
N VAL A 51 -12.21 6.86 8.69
CA VAL A 51 -12.92 7.82 7.85
C VAL A 51 -12.91 7.38 6.38
N ILE A 52 -11.75 7.01 5.83
CA ILE A 52 -11.61 6.66 4.42
C ILE A 52 -12.34 5.36 4.07
N ILE A 53 -12.26 4.35 4.95
CA ILE A 53 -12.82 3.02 4.70
C ILE A 53 -14.29 2.96 5.15
N GLY A 54 -14.74 3.89 6.00
CA GLY A 54 -16.10 3.92 6.53
C GLY A 54 -16.36 2.87 7.62
N ILE A 55 -15.33 2.43 8.33
CA ILE A 55 -15.44 1.43 9.41
C ILE A 55 -15.03 2.07 10.73
N GLU A 56 -16.00 2.52 11.53
CA GLU A 56 -15.73 3.19 12.82
C GLU A 56 -15.07 2.27 13.85
N SER A 57 -15.35 0.97 13.80
CA SER A 57 -14.81 -0.08 14.68
C SER A 57 -13.41 -0.58 14.26
N LEU A 58 -12.75 0.07 13.30
CA LEU A 58 -11.41 -0.33 12.88
C LEU A 58 -10.40 -0.11 14.01
N GLU A 59 -10.01 -1.19 14.68
CA GLU A 59 -8.94 -1.21 15.69
C GLU A 59 -7.53 -1.42 15.12
N VAL A 60 -6.51 -1.09 15.94
CA VAL A 60 -5.08 -1.25 15.60
C VAL A 60 -4.73 -2.68 15.20
N THR A 61 -5.36 -3.67 15.84
CA THR A 61 -5.14 -5.10 15.53
C THR A 61 -5.56 -5.48 14.11
N HIS A 62 -6.59 -4.81 13.55
CA HIS A 62 -6.97 -5.00 12.15
C HIS A 62 -5.91 -4.43 11.21
N VAL A 63 -5.36 -3.25 11.54
CA VAL A 63 -4.27 -2.63 10.78
C VAL A 63 -3.00 -3.49 10.83
N GLN A 64 -2.66 -4.05 11.99
CA GLN A 64 -1.54 -5.00 12.12
C GLN A 64 -1.72 -6.23 11.24
N ARG A 65 -2.94 -6.81 11.20
CA ARG A 65 -3.26 -7.95 10.33
C ARG A 65 -3.22 -7.60 8.84
N ALA A 66 -3.64 -6.39 8.47
CA ALA A 66 -3.53 -5.91 7.11
C ALA A 66 -2.06 -5.75 6.71
N MET A 67 -1.25 -5.12 7.56
CA MET A 67 0.20 -4.95 7.35
C MET A 67 0.96 -6.28 7.28
N SER A 68 0.62 -7.28 8.09
CA SER A 68 1.31 -8.58 8.04
C SER A 68 1.15 -9.28 6.68
N LYS A 69 -0.01 -9.10 6.05
CA LYS A 69 -0.31 -9.62 4.72
C LYS A 69 0.35 -8.83 3.58
N LEU A 70 0.90 -7.64 3.88
CA LEU A 70 1.61 -6.79 2.92
C LEU A 70 3.13 -7.05 2.91
N SER A 71 3.61 -8.08 3.61
CA SER A 71 5.05 -8.37 3.74
C SER A 71 5.79 -8.60 2.42
N ASN A 72 5.08 -9.02 1.36
CA ASN A 72 5.61 -9.19 -0.01
C ASN A 72 5.27 -7.99 -0.93
N VAL A 73 4.91 -6.85 -0.35
CA VAL A 73 4.55 -5.63 -1.09
C VAL A 73 5.34 -4.47 -0.52
N VAL A 74 5.29 -4.33 0.81
CA VAL A 74 6.04 -3.34 1.56
C VAL A 74 6.72 -4.01 2.76
N PHE A 75 7.97 -3.64 2.99
CA PHE A 75 8.74 -4.08 4.14
C PHE A 75 9.31 -2.88 4.88
N LYS A 76 9.58 -3.07 6.17
CA LYS A 76 10.17 -2.04 7.01
C LYS A 76 11.70 -2.12 6.93
N SER A 77 12.33 -1.05 6.50
CA SER A 77 13.78 -0.94 6.41
C SER A 77 14.42 -0.74 7.79
N PRO A 78 15.74 -0.97 7.93
CA PRO A 78 16.48 -0.64 9.16
C PRO A 78 16.45 0.85 9.53
N ARG A 79 16.06 1.74 8.60
CA ARG A 79 15.98 3.19 8.80
C ARG A 79 14.63 3.64 9.35
N ASP A 80 13.80 2.72 9.80
CA ASP A 80 12.44 2.98 10.29
C ASP A 80 11.48 3.53 9.22
N THR A 81 11.80 3.33 7.93
CA THR A 81 10.95 3.67 6.78
C THR A 81 10.39 2.42 6.12
N TYR A 82 9.31 2.56 5.38
CA TYR A 82 8.77 1.51 4.52
C TYR A 82 9.36 1.61 3.11
N GLU A 83 9.69 0.46 2.54
CA GLU A 83 10.17 0.30 1.18
C GLU A 83 9.28 -0.70 0.44
N PHE A 84 9.10 -0.49 -0.85
CA PHE A 84 8.34 -1.40 -1.69
C PHE A 84 9.25 -2.49 -2.24
N GLU A 85 8.75 -3.71 -2.33
CA GLU A 85 9.46 -4.80 -3.02
C GLU A 85 9.63 -4.50 -4.50
N ASN A 86 8.65 -3.84 -5.12
CA ASN A 86 8.69 -3.36 -6.49
C ASN A 86 8.49 -1.83 -6.54
N GLU A 87 9.55 -1.09 -6.84
CA GLU A 87 9.49 0.37 -6.94
C GLU A 87 8.60 0.87 -8.11
N ALA A 88 8.48 0.10 -9.20
CA ALA A 88 7.57 0.44 -10.30
C ALA A 88 6.10 0.35 -9.87
N PHE A 89 5.77 -0.63 -9.01
CA PHE A 89 4.46 -0.69 -8.38
C PHE A 89 4.23 0.50 -7.45
N ALA A 90 5.23 0.89 -6.66
CA ALA A 90 5.16 2.08 -5.80
C ALA A 90 4.85 3.35 -6.61
N GLN A 91 5.56 3.56 -7.73
CA GLN A 91 5.32 4.69 -8.64
C GLN A 91 3.91 4.66 -9.22
N TRP A 92 3.44 3.49 -9.67
CA TRP A 92 2.08 3.33 -10.17
C TRP A 92 1.03 3.62 -9.08
N VAL A 93 1.21 3.14 -7.86
CA VAL A 93 0.33 3.47 -6.72
C VAL A 93 0.26 4.98 -6.48
N ARG A 94 1.38 5.70 -6.59
CA ARG A 94 1.41 7.17 -6.46
C ARG A 94 0.56 7.85 -7.53
N THR A 95 0.56 7.33 -8.77
CA THR A 95 -0.30 7.86 -9.86
C THR A 95 -1.79 7.57 -9.67
N LEU A 96 -2.16 6.55 -8.89
CA LEU A 96 -3.56 6.27 -8.54
C LEU A 96 -4.10 7.14 -7.39
N ALA A 97 -3.19 7.82 -6.68
CA ALA A 97 -3.52 8.66 -5.55
C ALA A 97 -3.75 10.14 -5.94
N GLU A 98 -3.55 10.47 -7.22
CA GLU A 98 -4.04 11.67 -7.88
C GLU A 98 -5.52 11.50 -8.30
#